data_AF-A0A7G9FQA4-F1
#
_entry.id   AF-A0A7G9FQA4-F1
#
_cell.length_a   1.000
_cell.length_b   1.000
_cell.length_c   1.000
_cell.angle_alpha   90.00
_cell.angle_beta   90.00
_cell.angle_gamma   90.00
#
_symmetry.space_group_name_H-M   'P 1'
#
loop_
_entity.id
_entity.type
_entity.pdbx_description
1 polymer ?
#
loop_
_entity_poly.entity_id
_entity_poly.type
_entity_poly.pdbx_seq_one_letter_code
_entity_poly.pdbx_strand_id
1 'polypeptide(L)'
;MGIFSTIGNLGLGDFDESKILDNDSGAAARRGEAEQKETKSPEELEKEALFDKTYECPICNLTFKTKCVRAGKVRLESKDTDLRPIYNHIDPIKYDVITCEKCGYSALGRYFGKLMNRQIRDISEQIGSKFNGIEPAIQKDIFTYDDAITRYQLALITAMVKKAKNSERAYTCLKYAWVLRGKRQYLAARPEGITPEENRSLYMDERECLKNAYEGFLKAISSETFPMAGMDENTLHYLLADLARRLGKNEDALRLLSIVITSRSASSRMKDEALKLKDMIRESIKNNK
;
A
#
# COMPACT_ATOMS: atom_id res chain seq x y z
N MET A 1 -13.32 -28.91 -27.21
CA MET A 1 -13.19 -29.33 -28.63
C MET A 1 -13.69 -28.19 -29.49
N GLY A 2 -12.99 -27.61 -30.45
CA GLY A 2 -11.58 -27.67 -30.87
C GLY A 2 -11.06 -26.23 -31.01
N ILE A 3 -9.77 -25.91 -30.98
CA ILE A 3 -8.61 -26.52 -31.65
C ILE A 3 -8.86 -26.64 -33.15
N PHE A 4 -8.53 -25.54 -33.83
CA PHE A 4 -7.81 -25.51 -35.10
C PHE A 4 -8.26 -26.53 -36.15
N SER A 5 -9.31 -26.17 -36.88
CA SER A 5 -9.36 -26.43 -38.32
C SER A 5 -8.34 -25.52 -39.01
N THR A 6 -7.09 -25.95 -38.90
CA THR A 6 -6.06 -25.95 -39.94
C THR A 6 -6.30 -25.05 -41.15
N ILE A 7 -5.62 -23.89 -41.15
CA ILE A 7 -4.68 -23.42 -42.19
C ILE A 7 -4.76 -24.29 -43.45
N GLY A 8 -5.32 -23.80 -44.54
CA GLY A 8 -4.78 -22.68 -45.29
C GLY A 8 -4.09 -23.26 -46.51
N ASN A 9 -4.68 -23.09 -47.69
CA ASN A 9 -3.92 -23.21 -48.91
C ASN A 9 -4.63 -22.53 -50.07
N LEU A 10 -3.82 -21.74 -50.80
CA LEU A 10 -3.99 -21.41 -52.20
C LEU A 10 -5.00 -20.30 -52.50
N GLY A 11 -4.51 -19.06 -52.32
CA GLY A 11 -5.11 -17.91 -52.98
C GLY A 11 -5.02 -18.05 -54.50
N LEU A 12 -6.16 -18.27 -55.13
CA LEU A 12 -6.48 -18.01 -56.53
C LEU A 12 -7.97 -17.62 -56.55
N GLY A 13 -8.28 -16.50 -57.21
CA GLY A 13 -9.61 -15.89 -57.21
C GLY A 13 -10.63 -16.54 -58.15
N ASP A 14 -11.90 -16.21 -57.92
CA ASP A 14 -12.89 -15.66 -58.87
C ASP A 14 -14.19 -15.35 -58.08
N PHE A 15 -14.68 -14.09 -58.06
CA PHE A 15 -15.85 -13.57 -58.81
C PHE A 15 -17.15 -14.39 -58.57
N ASP A 16 -18.33 -13.85 -58.22
CA ASP A 16 -18.90 -12.54 -58.53
C ASP A 16 -20.19 -12.18 -57.74
N GLU A 17 -20.54 -10.89 -57.84
CA GLU A 17 -21.88 -10.29 -57.96
C GLU A 17 -22.98 -10.58 -56.91
N SER A 18 -23.19 -9.61 -56.01
CA SER A 18 -24.39 -8.76 -56.11
C SER A 18 -24.48 -7.69 -55.03
N LYS A 19 -24.84 -6.49 -55.50
CA LYS A 19 -25.30 -5.28 -54.79
C LYS A 19 -24.23 -4.22 -54.49
N ILE A 20 -23.80 -3.63 -55.60
CA ILE A 20 -23.59 -2.19 -55.77
C ILE A 20 -24.88 -1.42 -55.44
N LEU A 21 -24.71 -0.14 -55.06
CA LEU A 21 -25.67 0.95 -54.72
C LEU A 21 -25.76 1.18 -53.19
N ASP A 22 -25.32 2.29 -52.60
CA ASP A 22 -24.91 3.60 -53.11
C ASP A 22 -23.98 4.33 -52.13
N ASN A 23 -23.14 5.19 -52.72
CA ASN A 23 -22.28 6.25 -52.19
C ASN A 23 -22.60 6.81 -50.78
N ASP A 24 -21.59 7.07 -49.94
CA ASP A 24 -20.77 8.29 -50.08
C ASP A 24 -19.65 8.44 -49.03
N SER A 25 -18.53 9.00 -49.49
CA SER A 25 -17.54 9.80 -48.75
C SER A 25 -16.69 9.21 -47.60
N GLY A 26 -15.52 8.70 -47.99
CA GLY A 26 -14.19 9.10 -47.50
C GLY A 26 -13.95 9.55 -46.04
N ALA A 27 -13.22 8.74 -45.28
CA ALA A 27 -12.01 9.13 -44.54
C ALA A 27 -11.57 7.98 -43.61
N ALA A 28 -10.39 7.39 -43.86
CA ALA A 28 -9.43 6.89 -42.85
C ALA A 28 -8.48 5.84 -43.44
N ALA A 29 -7.61 6.27 -44.37
CA ALA A 29 -6.32 5.61 -44.55
C ALA A 29 -5.39 6.03 -43.41
N ARG A 30 -5.15 5.12 -42.47
CA ARG A 30 -3.94 4.96 -41.62
C ARG A 30 -4.23 3.90 -40.54
N ARG A 31 -4.32 2.63 -40.95
CA ARG A 31 -4.09 1.52 -40.01
C ARG A 31 -2.58 1.32 -39.96
N GLY A 32 -1.95 2.01 -39.01
CA GLY A 32 -0.62 1.66 -38.54
C GLY A 32 -0.72 0.34 -37.76
N GLU A 33 0.19 -0.55 -38.12
CA GLU A 33 0.59 -1.79 -37.47
C GLU A 33 0.23 -1.88 -35.98
N ALA A 34 -0.61 -2.86 -35.64
CA ALA A 34 -0.78 -3.30 -34.28
C ALA A 34 0.47 -4.07 -33.85
N GLU A 35 1.40 -3.37 -33.20
CA GLU A 35 2.48 -3.99 -32.43
C GLU A 35 1.87 -4.98 -31.42
N GLN A 36 2.31 -6.23 -31.54
CA GLN A 36 2.11 -7.27 -30.54
C GLN A 36 2.80 -6.81 -29.25
N LYS A 37 2.02 -6.34 -28.26
CA LYS A 37 2.53 -6.10 -26.91
C LYS A 37 2.83 -7.45 -26.26
N GLU A 38 4.10 -7.77 -26.13
CA GLU A 38 4.58 -8.80 -25.20
C GLU A 38 4.04 -8.51 -23.80
N THR A 39 3.38 -9.50 -23.20
CA THR A 39 2.81 -9.41 -21.85
C THR A 39 3.96 -9.49 -20.84
N LYS A 40 4.47 -8.33 -20.41
CA LYS A 40 5.53 -8.23 -19.37
C LYS A 40 5.12 -8.92 -18.08
N SER A 41 6.10 -9.51 -17.39
CA SER A 41 5.85 -10.14 -16.08
C SER A 41 5.50 -9.09 -15.01
N PRO A 42 4.80 -9.46 -13.92
CA PRO A 42 4.50 -8.53 -12.83
C PRO A 42 5.74 -7.86 -12.23
N GLU A 43 6.85 -8.59 -12.11
CA GLU A 43 8.11 -8.11 -11.55
C GLU A 43 8.81 -7.09 -12.45
N GLU A 44 8.72 -7.26 -13.78
CA GLU A 44 9.23 -6.29 -14.76
C GLU A 44 8.43 -4.98 -14.71
N LEU A 45 7.10 -5.08 -14.62
CA LEU A 45 6.23 -3.91 -14.48
C LEU A 45 6.51 -3.16 -13.17
N GLU A 46 6.73 -3.90 -12.08
CA GLU A 46 7.14 -3.32 -10.81
C GLU A 46 8.48 -2.58 -10.93
N LYS A 47 9.50 -3.20 -11.54
CA LYS A 47 10.82 -2.57 -11.75
C LYS A 47 10.73 -1.28 -12.57
N GLU A 48 9.92 -1.26 -13.63
CA GLU A 48 9.71 -0.06 -14.47
C GLU A 48 9.00 1.08 -13.73
N ALA A 49 8.20 0.76 -12.73
CA ALA A 49 7.52 1.74 -11.89
C ALA A 49 8.45 2.35 -10.82
N LEU A 50 9.71 1.91 -10.70
CA LEU A 50 10.66 2.40 -9.71
C LEU A 50 11.67 3.39 -10.28
N PHE A 51 12.21 4.23 -9.40
CA PHE A 51 13.37 5.07 -9.66
C PHE A 51 14.23 5.17 -8.40
N ASP A 52 15.51 5.44 -8.60
CA ASP A 52 16.43 5.68 -7.50
C ASP A 52 16.31 7.13 -7.04
N LYS A 53 16.05 7.32 -5.75
CA LYS A 53 16.04 8.64 -5.12
C LYS A 53 17.16 8.74 -4.09
N THR A 54 17.93 9.82 -4.20
CA THR A 54 19.02 10.12 -3.26
C THR A 54 18.47 10.75 -1.99
N TYR A 55 18.98 10.30 -0.84
CA TYR A 55 18.73 10.85 0.49
C TYR A 55 20.04 11.06 1.23
N GLU A 56 20.05 12.01 2.15
CA GLU A 56 21.13 12.23 3.10
C GLU A 56 20.65 11.85 4.51
N CYS A 57 21.41 11.00 5.19
CA CYS A 57 21.06 10.56 6.53
C CYS A 57 21.35 11.66 7.56
N PRO A 58 20.35 12.15 8.33
CA PRO A 58 20.54 13.22 9.31
C PRO A 58 21.34 12.80 10.56
N ILE A 59 21.73 11.52 10.66
CA ILE A 59 22.43 10.97 11.82
C ILE A 59 23.91 10.75 11.51
N CYS A 60 24.21 10.10 10.39
CA CYS A 60 25.59 9.74 10.02
C CYS A 60 26.10 10.44 8.77
N ASN A 61 25.31 11.36 8.19
CA ASN A 61 25.61 12.15 6.98
C ASN A 61 25.96 11.31 5.73
N LEU A 62 25.62 10.01 5.75
CA LEU A 62 25.75 9.18 4.57
C LEU A 62 24.74 9.64 3.52
N THR A 63 25.24 9.92 2.32
CA THR A 63 24.40 10.06 1.13
C THR A 63 24.22 8.70 0.49
N PHE A 64 22.97 8.26 0.34
CA PHE A 64 22.62 6.94 -0.22
C PHE A 64 21.40 7.06 -1.13
N LYS A 65 21.18 6.02 -1.95
CA LYS A 65 20.02 5.94 -2.85
C LYS A 65 19.09 4.83 -2.37
N THR A 66 17.79 5.05 -2.51
CA THR A 66 16.77 4.00 -2.28
C THR A 66 15.75 3.97 -3.42
N LYS A 67 15.09 2.83 -3.61
CA LYS A 67 14.01 2.66 -4.58
C LYS A 67 12.78 3.44 -4.13
N CYS A 68 12.19 4.20 -5.05
CA CYS A 68 10.97 4.97 -4.85
C CYS A 68 10.02 4.72 -6.02
N VAL A 69 8.71 4.75 -5.75
CA VAL A 69 7.68 4.54 -6.77
C VAL A 69 7.43 5.82 -7.57
N ARG A 70 7.44 5.70 -8.90
CA ARG A 70 7.06 6.77 -9.84
C ARG A 70 5.55 6.93 -9.81
N ALA A 71 5.06 8.04 -9.25
CA ALA A 71 3.62 8.32 -9.15
C ALA A 71 2.88 8.22 -10.50
N GLY A 72 3.50 8.62 -11.61
CA GLY A 72 2.90 8.56 -12.95
C GLY A 72 2.83 7.17 -13.59
N LYS A 73 3.43 6.14 -12.97
CA LYS A 73 3.44 4.76 -13.48
C LYS A 73 2.52 3.83 -12.71
N VAL A 74 1.90 4.32 -11.64
CA VAL A 74 0.99 3.55 -10.78
C VAL A 74 -0.41 4.13 -10.83
N ARG A 75 -1.41 3.25 -10.95
CA ARG A 75 -2.82 3.63 -10.98
C ARG A 75 -3.51 2.97 -9.79
N LEU A 76 -4.23 3.79 -9.01
CA LEU A 76 -5.08 3.29 -7.94
C LEU A 76 -6.20 2.45 -8.57
N GLU A 77 -6.25 1.17 -8.21
CA GLU A 77 -7.24 0.21 -8.68
C GLU A 77 -8.44 0.20 -7.74
N SER A 78 -8.16 0.06 -6.45
CA SER A 78 -9.19 0.04 -5.41
C SER A 78 -8.61 0.48 -4.07
N LYS A 79 -9.42 0.42 -3.02
CA LYS A 79 -9.02 0.76 -1.66
C LYS A 79 -9.74 -0.16 -0.70
N ASP A 80 -9.01 -0.76 0.24
CA ASP A 80 -9.61 -1.54 1.32
C ASP A 80 -10.48 -0.65 2.22
N THR A 81 -11.35 -1.28 3.03
CA THR A 81 -12.20 -0.58 4.00
C THR A 81 -11.41 0.20 5.04
N ASP A 82 -10.17 -0.22 5.36
CA ASP A 82 -9.25 0.48 6.27
C ASP A 82 -8.39 1.52 5.55
N LEU A 83 -8.81 1.96 4.36
CA LEU A 83 -8.14 2.95 3.53
C LEU A 83 -6.79 2.52 2.93
N ARG A 84 -6.39 1.24 3.03
CA ARG A 84 -5.21 0.74 2.32
C ARG A 84 -5.41 0.92 0.80
N PRO A 85 -4.56 1.71 0.13
CA PRO A 85 -4.67 1.85 -1.32
C PRO A 85 -4.14 0.59 -2.02
N ILE A 86 -4.85 0.13 -3.05
CA ILE A 86 -4.46 -1.01 -3.88
C ILE A 86 -4.15 -0.46 -5.27
N TYR A 87 -2.92 -0.64 -5.73
CA TYR A 87 -2.45 -0.18 -7.03
C TYR A 87 -2.28 -1.36 -7.98
N ASN A 88 -2.39 -1.08 -9.27
CA ASN A 88 -2.13 -2.07 -10.31
C ASN A 88 -0.64 -2.43 -10.37
N HIS A 89 -0.34 -3.73 -10.49
CA HIS A 89 1.01 -4.28 -10.78
C HIS A 89 2.13 -3.99 -9.76
N ILE A 90 1.89 -3.20 -8.71
CA ILE A 90 2.88 -2.91 -7.66
C ILE A 90 2.16 -2.62 -6.35
N ASP A 91 2.81 -2.98 -5.24
CA ASP A 91 2.42 -2.50 -3.91
C ASP A 91 3.39 -1.40 -3.42
N PRO A 92 3.03 -0.10 -3.55
CA PRO A 92 3.90 1.00 -3.16
C PRO A 92 4.29 1.00 -1.69
N ILE A 93 3.50 0.37 -0.81
CA ILE A 93 3.78 0.38 0.63
C ILE A 93 5.08 -0.35 0.95
N LYS A 94 5.57 -1.23 0.06
CA LYS A 94 6.89 -1.88 0.17
C LYS A 94 8.04 -0.87 0.19
N TYR A 95 7.87 0.28 -0.45
CA TYR A 95 8.90 1.29 -0.69
C TYR A 95 8.74 2.55 0.16
N ASP A 96 7.78 2.56 1.08
CA ASP A 96 7.42 3.75 1.87
C ASP A 96 8.43 4.11 2.97
N VAL A 97 9.19 3.12 3.44
CA VAL A 97 10.21 3.30 4.49
C VAL A 97 11.56 3.59 3.84
N ILE A 98 12.18 4.68 4.28
CA ILE A 98 13.55 5.03 3.94
C ILE A 98 14.42 4.55 5.10
N THR A 99 15.43 3.75 4.79
CA THR A 99 16.39 3.22 5.77
C THR A 99 17.81 3.59 5.37
N CYS A 100 18.55 4.18 6.31
CA CYS A 100 19.99 4.38 6.15
C CYS A 100 20.73 3.04 6.32
N GLU A 101 21.45 2.64 5.27
CA GLU A 101 22.23 1.39 5.21
C GLU A 101 23.40 1.33 6.20
N LYS A 102 23.88 2.48 6.71
CA LYS A 102 24.99 2.56 7.67
C LYS A 102 24.56 2.55 9.12
N CYS A 103 23.58 3.37 9.51
CA CYS A 103 23.23 3.57 10.93
C CYS A 103 21.85 3.03 11.32
N GLY A 104 21.12 2.41 10.38
CA GLY A 104 19.81 1.80 10.65
C GLY A 104 18.65 2.77 10.84
N TYR A 105 18.91 4.08 10.79
CA TYR A 105 17.86 5.10 10.89
C TYR A 105 16.80 4.88 9.82
N SER A 106 15.58 4.60 10.27
CA SER A 106 14.48 4.25 9.39
C SER A 106 13.25 5.06 9.72
N ALA A 107 12.58 5.60 8.70
CA ALA A 107 11.32 6.31 8.88
C ALA A 107 10.49 6.24 7.60
N LEU A 108 9.17 6.38 7.74
CA LEU A 108 8.31 6.64 6.58
C LEU A 108 8.76 7.93 5.89
N GLY A 109 8.62 8.00 4.56
CA GLY A 109 9.13 9.12 3.76
C GLY A 109 8.76 10.52 4.26
N ARG A 110 7.57 10.68 4.85
CA ARG A 110 7.11 11.95 5.44
C ARG A 110 7.76 12.34 6.77
N TYR A 111 8.33 11.38 7.48
CA TYR A 111 8.97 11.56 8.79
C TYR A 111 10.50 11.40 8.70
N PHE A 112 11.03 11.12 7.51
CA PHE A 112 12.45 11.07 7.24
C PHE A 112 12.96 12.49 7.00
N GLY A 113 13.89 12.96 7.84
CA GLY A 113 14.44 14.30 7.72
C GLY A 113 14.96 14.86 9.03
N LYS A 114 14.78 16.17 9.24
CA LYS A 114 15.38 16.88 10.37
C LYS A 114 14.96 16.27 11.73
N LEU A 115 15.96 15.93 12.53
CA LEU A 115 15.83 15.43 13.89
C LEU A 115 16.42 16.45 14.86
N MET A 116 15.92 16.46 16.09
CA MET A 116 16.57 17.21 17.16
C MET A 116 17.88 16.52 17.58
N ASN A 117 18.88 17.28 18.04
CA ASN A 117 20.17 16.72 18.50
C ASN A 117 20.00 15.61 19.55
N ARG A 118 19.01 15.73 20.43
CA ARG A 118 18.66 14.67 21.39
C ARG A 118 18.24 13.37 20.69
N GLN A 119 17.36 13.47 19.69
CA GLN A 119 16.89 12.31 18.93
C GLN A 119 18.02 11.66 18.14
N ILE A 120 18.92 12.47 17.56
CA ILE A 120 20.11 11.97 16.85
C ILE A 120 20.97 11.12 17.79
N ARG A 121 21.25 11.62 19.01
CA ARG A 121 22.01 10.87 20.02
C ARG A 121 21.29 9.58 20.42
N ASP A 122 20.01 9.68 20.80
CA ASP A 122 19.23 8.52 21.26
C ASP A 122 19.19 7.41 20.18
N ILE A 123 19.00 7.77 18.90
CA ILE A 123 18.99 6.81 17.79
C ILE A 123 20.39 6.24 17.54
N SER A 124 21.44 7.07 17.53
CA SER A 124 22.81 6.61 17.32
C SER A 124 23.25 5.63 18.41
N GLU A 125 22.91 5.90 19.66
CA GLU A 125 23.28 5.07 20.81
C GLU A 125 22.47 3.77 20.89
N GLN A 126 21.17 3.80 20.60
CA GLN A 126 20.30 2.63 20.81
C GLN A 126 20.14 1.76 19.56
N ILE A 127 20.26 2.34 18.37
CA ILE A 127 20.12 1.64 17.08
C ILE A 127 21.47 1.53 16.40
N GLY A 128 22.13 2.67 16.14
CA GLY A 128 23.37 2.72 15.37
C GLY A 128 24.48 1.84 15.93
N SER A 129 24.64 1.79 17.26
CA SER A 129 25.66 0.96 17.94
C SER A 129 25.48 -0.54 17.79
N LYS A 130 24.25 -1.01 17.52
CA LYS A 130 23.87 -2.43 17.43
C LYS A 130 23.60 -2.87 15.99
N PHE A 131 23.59 -1.92 15.06
CA PHE A 131 23.18 -2.16 13.69
C PHE A 131 24.37 -2.59 12.84
N ASN A 132 24.31 -3.80 12.30
CA ASN A 132 25.40 -4.41 11.52
C ASN A 132 25.37 -4.03 10.03
N GLY A 133 24.54 -3.06 9.65
CA GLY A 133 24.28 -2.72 8.25
C GLY A 133 23.17 -3.57 7.64
N ILE A 134 22.58 -3.05 6.56
CA ILE A 134 21.72 -3.81 5.65
C ILE A 134 22.27 -3.66 4.24
N GLU A 135 21.92 -4.61 3.37
CA GLU A 135 22.27 -4.54 1.96
C GLU A 135 21.75 -3.24 1.31
N PRO A 136 22.59 -2.51 0.55
CA PRO A 136 22.17 -1.31 -0.16
C PRO A 136 20.95 -1.54 -1.03
N ALA A 137 19.97 -0.64 -0.92
CA ALA A 137 18.73 -0.72 -1.69
C ALA A 137 18.93 -0.75 -3.22
N ILE A 138 20.05 -0.19 -3.70
CA ILE A 138 20.40 -0.15 -5.11
C ILE A 138 20.82 -1.51 -5.68
N GLN A 139 21.26 -2.45 -4.83
CA GLN A 139 21.66 -3.79 -5.27
C GLN A 139 20.45 -4.68 -5.59
N LYS A 140 19.26 -4.27 -5.15
CA LYS A 140 18.00 -4.96 -5.43
C LYS A 140 17.22 -4.22 -6.50
N ASP A 141 16.70 -4.97 -7.48
CA ASP A 141 15.82 -4.43 -8.50
C ASP A 141 14.45 -4.06 -7.93
N ILE A 142 13.90 -4.92 -7.08
CA ILE A 142 12.62 -4.76 -6.39
C ILE A 142 12.78 -5.14 -4.91
N PHE A 143 11.93 -4.58 -4.05
CA PHE A 143 11.85 -5.02 -2.66
C PHE A 143 10.89 -6.19 -2.53
N THR A 144 11.34 -7.23 -1.83
CA THR A 144 10.46 -8.31 -1.37
C THR A 144 9.59 -7.81 -0.22
N TYR A 145 8.55 -8.58 0.15
CA TYR A 145 7.79 -8.27 1.37
C TYR A 145 8.64 -8.39 2.63
N ASP A 146 9.61 -9.30 2.67
CA ASP A 146 10.53 -9.44 3.81
C ASP A 146 11.44 -8.22 3.95
N ASP A 147 11.94 -7.70 2.82
CA ASP A 147 12.67 -6.44 2.78
C ASP A 147 11.86 -5.29 3.36
N ALA A 148 10.58 -5.19 3.00
CA ALA A 148 9.68 -4.19 3.53
C ALA A 148 9.47 -4.40 5.04
N ILE A 149 9.17 -5.62 5.49
CA ILE A 149 8.95 -5.96 6.90
C ILE A 149 10.12 -5.53 7.77
N THR A 150 11.36 -5.88 7.40
CA THR A 150 12.56 -5.48 8.16
C THR A 150 12.67 -3.95 8.26
N ARG A 151 12.41 -3.23 7.17
CA ARG A 151 12.46 -1.76 7.15
C ARG A 151 11.38 -1.14 8.04
N TYR A 152 10.15 -1.68 8.01
CA TYR A 152 9.06 -1.23 8.89
C TYR A 152 9.35 -1.50 10.37
N GLN A 153 9.94 -2.64 10.71
CA GLN A 153 10.39 -2.93 12.08
C GLN A 153 11.42 -1.91 12.55
N LEU A 154 12.43 -1.60 11.74
CA LEU A 154 13.41 -0.56 12.05
C LEU A 154 12.75 0.82 12.18
N ALA A 155 11.76 1.14 11.36
CA ALA A 155 11.03 2.40 11.44
C ALA A 155 10.22 2.52 12.75
N LEU A 156 9.58 1.43 13.19
CA LEU A 156 8.88 1.38 14.48
C LEU A 156 9.83 1.54 15.66
N ILE A 157 10.96 0.84 15.66
CA ILE A 157 12.00 0.98 16.68
C ILE A 157 12.51 2.42 16.71
N THR A 158 12.81 2.99 15.54
CA THR A 158 13.24 4.39 15.42
C THR A 158 12.19 5.35 15.98
N ALA A 159 10.91 5.16 15.66
CA ALA A 159 9.82 5.98 16.18
C ALA A 159 9.69 5.88 17.72
N MET A 160 9.95 4.71 18.30
CA MET A 160 9.97 4.52 19.75
C MET A 160 11.17 5.22 20.41
N VAL A 161 12.38 5.00 19.88
CA VAL A 161 13.62 5.58 20.42
C VAL A 161 13.60 7.10 20.37
N LYS A 162 13.17 7.67 19.23
CA LYS A 162 13.10 9.14 19.07
C LYS A 162 11.91 9.79 19.80
N LYS A 163 11.10 8.98 20.50
CA LYS A 163 9.86 9.39 21.18
C LYS A 163 8.95 10.18 20.24
N ALA A 164 8.69 9.60 19.07
CA ALA A 164 7.83 10.18 18.06
C ALA A 164 6.41 10.43 18.59
N LYS A 165 5.69 11.32 17.91
CA LYS A 165 4.26 11.57 18.15
C LYS A 165 3.46 10.26 18.10
N ASN A 166 2.36 10.19 18.84
CA ASN A 166 1.49 9.01 18.85
C ASN A 166 0.92 8.75 17.45
N SER A 167 0.57 9.80 16.72
CA SER A 167 0.09 9.71 15.33
C SER A 167 1.12 9.09 14.37
N GLU A 168 2.40 9.43 14.51
CA GLU A 168 3.48 8.86 13.70
C GLU A 168 3.66 7.37 13.99
N ARG A 169 3.69 6.99 15.28
CA ARG A 169 3.80 5.58 15.69
C ARG A 169 2.61 4.77 15.20
N ALA A 170 1.40 5.29 15.40
CA ALA A 170 0.16 4.65 14.99
C ALA A 170 0.09 4.44 13.46
N TYR A 171 0.47 5.46 12.69
CA TYR A 171 0.49 5.39 11.24
C TYR A 171 1.54 4.42 10.70
N THR A 172 2.70 4.35 11.36
CA THR A 172 3.72 3.35 11.02
C THR A 172 3.22 1.93 11.29
N CYS A 173 2.54 1.68 12.42
CA CYS A 173 1.92 0.39 12.71
C CYS A 173 0.83 0.04 11.69
N LEU A 174 0.01 1.00 11.28
CA LEU A 174 -1.04 0.80 10.27
C LEU A 174 -0.44 0.34 8.93
N LYS A 175 0.55 1.07 8.43
CA LYS A 175 1.22 0.70 7.18
C LYS A 175 1.95 -0.64 7.28
N TYR A 176 2.54 -0.93 8.45
CA TYR A 176 3.17 -2.23 8.68
C TYR A 176 2.15 -3.37 8.63
N ALA A 177 0.95 -3.19 9.21
CA ALA A 177 -0.14 -4.15 9.09
C ALA A 177 -0.54 -4.38 7.61
N TRP A 178 -0.57 -3.32 6.80
CA TRP A 178 -0.84 -3.44 5.37
C TRP A 178 0.22 -4.23 4.60
N VAL A 179 1.51 -4.09 4.97
CA VAL A 179 2.60 -4.89 4.39
C VAL A 179 2.42 -6.37 4.73
N LEU A 180 2.09 -6.69 5.99
CA LEU A 180 1.85 -8.08 6.42
C LEU A 180 0.66 -8.69 5.67
N ARG A 181 -0.41 -7.91 5.49
CA ARG A 181 -1.55 -8.31 4.65
C ARG A 181 -1.15 -8.53 3.19
N GLY A 182 -0.35 -7.62 2.63
CA GLY A 182 0.18 -7.74 1.28
C GLY A 182 1.03 -9.00 1.11
N LYS A 183 1.88 -9.34 2.08
CA LYS A 183 2.67 -10.59 2.09
C LYS A 183 1.77 -11.82 2.08
N ARG A 184 0.74 -11.85 2.92
CA ARG A 184 -0.26 -12.94 2.92
C ARG A 184 -0.94 -13.10 1.56
N GLN A 185 -1.40 -12.01 0.97
CA GLN A 185 -2.06 -12.00 -0.34
C GLN A 185 -1.11 -12.48 -1.44
N TYR A 186 0.14 -12.01 -1.40
CA TYR A 186 1.19 -12.42 -2.34
C TYR A 186 1.49 -13.91 -2.26
N LEU A 187 1.72 -14.45 -1.06
CA LEU A 187 1.98 -15.89 -0.88
C LEU A 187 0.76 -16.74 -1.25
N ALA A 188 -0.46 -16.29 -0.94
CA ALA A 188 -1.69 -17.01 -1.31
C ALA A 188 -1.93 -17.06 -2.83
N ALA A 189 -1.46 -16.08 -3.59
CA ALA A 189 -1.59 -16.02 -5.04
C ALA A 189 -0.54 -16.86 -5.79
N ARG A 190 0.50 -17.31 -5.09
CA ARG A 190 1.58 -18.12 -5.69
C ARG A 190 1.15 -19.57 -5.90
N PRO A 191 1.72 -20.27 -6.90
CA PRO A 191 1.44 -21.70 -7.11
C PRO A 191 1.75 -22.57 -5.89
N GLU A 192 2.77 -22.21 -5.12
CA GLU A 192 3.16 -22.92 -3.90
C GLU A 192 2.14 -22.70 -2.75
N GLY A 193 1.32 -21.65 -2.84
CA GLY A 193 0.37 -21.24 -1.82
C GLY A 193 1.04 -20.74 -0.54
N ILE A 194 0.20 -20.51 0.48
CA ILE A 194 0.65 -20.16 1.84
C ILE A 194 0.29 -21.28 2.80
N THR A 195 1.23 -21.69 3.66
CA THR A 195 0.93 -22.69 4.68
C THR A 195 -0.06 -22.14 5.72
N PRO A 196 -0.94 -22.97 6.29
CA PRO A 196 -1.87 -22.53 7.35
C PRO A 196 -1.16 -21.87 8.53
N GLU A 197 0.02 -22.35 8.90
CA GLU A 197 0.85 -21.85 9.99
C GLU A 197 1.39 -20.44 9.69
N GLU A 198 2.01 -20.23 8.53
CA GLU A 198 2.50 -18.90 8.12
C GLU A 198 1.35 -17.91 7.96
N ASN A 199 0.24 -18.36 7.38
CA ASN A 199 -0.95 -17.54 7.21
C ASN A 199 -1.53 -17.08 8.56
N ARG A 200 -1.51 -17.96 9.56
CA ARG A 200 -1.93 -17.66 10.93
C ARG A 200 -0.94 -16.71 11.61
N SER A 201 0.38 -16.94 11.48
CA SER A 201 1.40 -16.06 12.06
C SER A 201 1.27 -14.63 11.53
N LEU A 202 1.28 -14.47 10.21
CA LEU A 202 1.17 -13.15 9.57
C LEU A 202 -0.15 -12.45 9.91
N TYR A 203 -1.23 -13.21 10.08
CA TYR A 203 -2.52 -12.66 10.52
C TYR A 203 -2.48 -12.14 11.96
N MET A 204 -1.82 -12.87 12.87
CA MET A 204 -1.68 -12.43 14.26
C MET A 204 -0.79 -11.18 14.35
N ASP A 205 0.31 -11.14 13.61
CA ASP A 205 1.20 -9.98 13.51
C ASP A 205 0.45 -8.76 12.94
N GLU A 206 -0.35 -8.96 11.86
CA GLU A 206 -1.22 -7.93 11.30
C GLU A 206 -2.18 -7.40 12.38
N ARG A 207 -2.86 -8.31 13.10
CA ARG A 207 -3.85 -7.94 14.13
C ARG A 207 -3.21 -7.17 15.28
N GLU A 208 -2.01 -7.53 15.71
CA GLU A 208 -1.27 -6.80 16.73
C GLU A 208 -0.91 -5.38 16.25
N CYS A 209 -0.44 -5.26 15.00
CA CYS A 209 -0.14 -3.97 14.41
C CYS A 209 -1.39 -3.08 14.28
N LEU A 210 -2.54 -3.64 13.88
CA LEU A 210 -3.81 -2.91 13.83
C LEU A 210 -4.28 -2.48 15.23
N LYS A 211 -4.08 -3.32 16.26
CA LYS A 211 -4.37 -2.96 17.65
C LYS A 211 -3.51 -1.78 18.10
N ASN A 212 -2.20 -1.85 17.85
CA ASN A 212 -1.26 -0.78 18.19
C ASN A 212 -1.57 0.52 17.43
N ALA A 213 -1.98 0.42 16.17
CA ALA A 213 -2.44 1.56 15.38
C ALA A 213 -3.72 2.19 15.98
N TYR A 214 -4.73 1.38 16.29
CA TYR A 214 -5.98 1.84 16.90
C TYR A 214 -5.74 2.59 18.22
N GLU A 215 -5.01 1.97 19.15
CA GLU A 215 -4.71 2.58 20.45
C GLU A 215 -3.82 3.82 20.32
N GLY A 216 -2.86 3.80 19.41
CA GLY A 216 -1.99 4.94 19.13
C GLY A 216 -2.77 6.14 18.57
N PHE A 217 -3.71 5.91 17.65
CA PHE A 217 -4.56 6.97 17.12
C PHE A 217 -5.56 7.51 18.14
N LEU A 218 -6.15 6.66 18.99
CA LEU A 218 -7.00 7.13 20.10
C LEU A 218 -6.23 8.07 21.04
N LYS A 219 -4.98 7.73 21.38
CA LYS A 219 -4.10 8.61 22.16
C LYS A 219 -3.72 9.88 21.40
N ALA A 220 -3.52 9.79 20.09
CA ALA A 220 -3.21 10.95 19.26
C ALA A 220 -4.37 11.95 19.26
N ILE A 221 -5.63 11.50 19.11
CA ILE A 221 -6.82 12.37 19.12
C ILE A 221 -6.92 13.21 20.39
N SER A 222 -6.53 12.68 21.55
CA SER A 222 -6.60 13.41 22.81
C SER A 222 -5.40 14.31 23.10
N SER A 223 -4.30 14.18 22.35
CA SER A 223 -3.02 14.85 22.67
C SER A 223 -2.38 15.63 21.52
N GLU A 224 -2.91 15.52 20.30
CA GLU A 224 -2.36 16.14 19.10
C GLU A 224 -3.44 16.94 18.35
N THR A 225 -3.01 17.83 17.46
CA THR A 225 -3.90 18.60 16.59
C THR A 225 -3.97 18.01 15.19
N PHE A 226 -5.13 18.12 14.55
CA PHE A 226 -5.29 17.76 13.14
C PHE A 226 -4.57 18.76 12.22
N PRO A 227 -4.06 18.31 11.05
CA PRO A 227 -4.13 16.96 10.51
C PRO A 227 -3.10 15.98 11.13
N MET A 228 -3.54 14.77 11.46
CA MET A 228 -2.69 13.71 12.04
C MET A 228 -2.29 12.71 10.97
N ALA A 229 -0.99 12.50 10.76
CA ALA A 229 -0.50 11.69 9.65
C ALA A 229 -1.16 12.06 8.30
N GLY A 230 -1.34 13.36 8.06
CA GLY A 230 -1.97 13.87 6.83
C GLY A 230 -3.46 13.54 6.67
N MET A 231 -4.12 13.02 7.70
CA MET A 231 -5.56 12.76 7.72
C MET A 231 -6.28 13.86 8.48
N ASP A 232 -7.43 14.27 7.95
CA ASP A 232 -8.39 15.11 8.68
C ASP A 232 -9.14 14.30 9.74
N GLU A 233 -9.95 15.00 10.52
CA GLU A 233 -10.69 14.40 11.63
C GLU A 233 -11.66 13.31 11.16
N ASN A 234 -12.43 13.56 10.10
CA ASN A 234 -13.41 12.60 9.62
C ASN A 234 -12.76 11.34 9.04
N THR A 235 -11.66 11.48 8.30
CA THR A 235 -10.88 10.35 7.76
C THR A 235 -10.31 9.50 8.89
N LEU A 236 -9.77 10.13 9.94
CA LEU A 236 -9.23 9.39 11.07
C LEU A 236 -10.32 8.66 11.86
N HIS A 237 -11.49 9.28 12.08
CA HIS A 237 -12.62 8.62 12.75
C HIS A 237 -13.16 7.44 11.94
N TYR A 238 -13.27 7.59 10.61
CA TYR A 238 -13.67 6.49 9.72
C TYR A 238 -12.66 5.33 9.80
N LEU A 239 -11.36 5.64 9.72
CA LEU A 239 -10.29 4.66 9.83
C LEU A 239 -10.35 3.93 11.18
N LEU A 240 -10.44 4.67 12.29
CA LEU A 240 -10.57 4.09 13.62
C LEU A 240 -11.78 3.17 13.74
N ALA A 241 -12.89 3.49 13.07
CA ALA A 241 -14.06 2.64 13.07
C ALA A 241 -13.82 1.31 12.35
N ASP A 242 -13.16 1.32 11.17
CA ASP A 242 -12.82 0.07 10.48
C ASP A 242 -11.81 -0.75 11.26
N LEU A 243 -10.81 -0.11 11.90
CA LEU A 243 -9.87 -0.78 12.79
C LEU A 243 -10.59 -1.41 13.99
N ALA A 244 -11.50 -0.69 14.64
CA ALA A 244 -12.31 -1.20 15.75
C ALA A 244 -13.13 -2.43 15.31
N ARG A 245 -13.79 -2.37 14.15
CA ARG A 245 -14.51 -3.51 13.56
C ARG A 245 -13.59 -4.71 13.35
N ARG A 246 -12.42 -4.53 12.72
CA ARG A 246 -11.45 -5.62 12.47
C ARG A 246 -10.94 -6.25 13.77
N LEU A 247 -10.89 -5.48 14.86
CA LEU A 247 -10.51 -5.96 16.18
C LEU A 247 -11.67 -6.60 16.97
N GLY A 248 -12.89 -6.60 16.42
CA GLY A 248 -14.09 -7.13 17.07
C GLY A 248 -14.78 -6.13 18.03
N LYS A 249 -14.31 -4.89 18.08
CA LYS A 249 -14.88 -3.81 18.92
C LYS A 249 -16.04 -3.12 18.18
N ASN A 250 -17.11 -3.87 17.93
CA ASN A 250 -18.21 -3.41 17.08
C ASN A 250 -18.96 -2.20 17.64
N GLU A 251 -19.11 -2.09 18.96
CA GLU A 251 -19.77 -0.94 19.59
C GLU A 251 -18.97 0.35 19.39
N ASP A 252 -17.66 0.31 19.61
CA ASP A 252 -16.74 1.41 19.33
C ASP A 252 -16.81 1.83 17.86
N ALA A 253 -16.81 0.84 16.96
CA ALA A 253 -16.89 1.08 15.52
C ALA A 253 -18.19 1.84 15.14
N LEU A 254 -19.35 1.39 15.64
CA LEU A 254 -20.63 2.05 15.37
C LEU A 254 -20.70 3.47 15.93
N ARG A 255 -20.12 3.72 17.10
CA ARG A 255 -20.02 5.05 17.71
C ARG A 255 -19.17 5.98 16.84
N LEU A 256 -17.99 5.53 16.42
CA LEU A 256 -17.07 6.30 15.57
C LEU A 256 -17.69 6.60 14.19
N LEU A 257 -18.40 5.65 13.57
CA LEU A 257 -19.10 5.89 12.30
C LEU A 257 -20.21 6.92 12.43
N SER A 258 -20.92 6.94 13.57
CA SER A 258 -21.99 7.91 13.80
C SER A 258 -21.45 9.35 13.82
N ILE A 259 -20.24 9.56 14.34
CA ILE A 259 -19.54 10.85 14.30
C ILE A 259 -19.32 11.28 12.84
N VAL A 260 -18.78 10.38 12.00
CA VAL A 260 -18.52 10.66 10.58
C VAL A 260 -19.81 10.95 9.79
N ILE A 261 -20.87 10.16 9.99
CA ILE A 261 -22.13 10.28 9.26
C ILE A 261 -22.83 11.61 9.58
N THR A 262 -22.83 12.01 10.85
CA THR A 262 -23.49 13.24 11.33
C THR A 262 -22.64 14.49 11.12
N SER A 263 -21.33 14.34 10.87
CA SER A 263 -20.41 15.45 10.63
C SER A 263 -20.82 16.32 9.44
N ARG A 264 -20.83 17.63 9.62
CA ARG A 264 -21.11 18.61 8.55
C ARG A 264 -19.93 18.81 7.61
N SER A 265 -18.72 18.52 8.06
CA SER A 265 -17.48 18.66 7.26
C SER A 265 -17.12 17.41 6.46
N ALA A 266 -17.79 16.28 6.73
CA ALA A 266 -17.57 15.04 5.98
C ALA A 266 -18.21 15.12 4.58
N SER A 267 -17.45 14.72 3.55
CA SER A 267 -17.96 14.65 2.17
C SER A 267 -19.05 13.58 2.02
N SER A 268 -19.94 13.76 1.03
CA SER A 268 -21.01 12.78 0.73
C SER A 268 -20.43 11.38 0.54
N ARG A 269 -19.36 11.26 -0.25
CA ARG A 269 -18.67 10.00 -0.50
C ARG A 269 -18.21 9.34 0.80
N MET A 270 -17.65 10.10 1.74
CA MET A 270 -17.18 9.54 3.02
C MET A 270 -18.35 9.05 3.89
N LYS A 271 -19.49 9.76 3.87
CA LYS A 271 -20.69 9.32 4.57
C LYS A 271 -21.26 8.04 3.98
N ASP A 272 -21.27 7.93 2.65
CA ASP A 272 -21.74 6.72 1.96
C ASP A 272 -20.86 5.51 2.32
N GLU A 273 -19.53 5.68 2.33
CA GLU A 273 -18.60 4.64 2.78
C GLU A 273 -18.81 4.28 4.27
N ALA A 274 -19.05 5.28 5.13
CA ALA A 274 -19.34 5.05 6.54
C ALA A 274 -20.67 4.29 6.76
N LEU A 275 -21.68 4.55 5.93
CA LEU A 275 -22.95 3.81 5.96
C LEU A 275 -22.77 2.36 5.51
N LYS A 276 -22.05 2.11 4.41
CA LYS A 276 -21.72 0.74 3.98
C LYS A 276 -21.00 -0.03 5.08
N LEU A 277 -20.01 0.59 5.71
CA LEU A 277 -19.25 -0.04 6.78
C LEU A 277 -20.13 -0.33 8.01
N LYS A 278 -21.07 0.57 8.33
CA LYS A 278 -22.06 0.37 9.40
C LYS A 278 -22.97 -0.84 9.13
N ASP A 279 -23.40 -1.01 7.88
CA ASP A 279 -24.25 -2.13 7.49
C ASP A 279 -23.48 -3.46 7.53
N MET A 280 -22.23 -3.48 7.07
CA MET A 280 -21.34 -4.64 7.23
C MET A 280 -21.19 -5.07 8.70
N ILE A 281 -21.04 -4.11 9.63
CA ILE A 281 -20.95 -4.41 11.06
C ILE A 281 -22.26 -5.04 11.55
N ARG A 282 -23.40 -4.47 11.18
CA ARG A 282 -24.72 -4.97 11.59
C ARG A 282 -24.99 -6.38 11.07
N GLU A 283 -24.64 -6.67 9.83
CA GLU A 283 -24.72 -8.01 9.25
C GLU A 283 -23.82 -8.99 10.00
N SER A 284 -22.57 -8.61 10.29
CA SER A 284 -21.66 -9.46 11.06
C SER A 284 -22.16 -9.77 12.48
N ILE A 285 -22.85 -8.82 13.12
CA ILE A 285 -23.46 -9.03 14.45
C ILE A 285 -24.66 -9.97 14.35
N LYS A 286 -25.48 -9.84 13.30
CA LYS A 286 -26.65 -10.71 13.08
C LYS A 286 -26.24 -12.16 12.78
N ASN A 287 -25.18 -12.37 12.01
CA ASN A 287 -24.71 -13.70 11.63
C ASN A 287 -23.95 -14.42 12.76
N ASN A 288 -23.49 -13.68 13.78
CA ASN A 288 -22.82 -14.24 14.96
C ASN A 288 -23.77 -14.43 16.17
N LYS A 289 -25.06 -14.16 16.01
CA LYS A 289 -26.12 -14.43 16.99
C LYS A 289 -26.92 -15.64 16.56
#